data_AF-D2ZRY7-F1
#
_entry.id   AF-D2ZRY7-F1
#
_cell.length_a   1.000
_cell.length_b   1.000
_cell.length_c   1.000
_cell.angle_alpha   90.00
_cell.angle_beta   90.00
_cell.angle_gamma   90.00
#
_symmetry.space_group_name_H-M   'P 1'
#
loop_
_entity.id
_entity.type
_entity.pdbx_description
1 polymer ?
#
loop_
_entity_poly.entity_id
_entity_poly.type
_entity_poly.pdbx_seq_one_letter_code
_entity_poly.pdbx_strand_id
1 'polypeptide(L)'
;MKECDVCGTPNLKANNYCTHCGNRIAMDNICPFCGELNSDDSSYCSNCNKQIRPVSIDSFEKLFTDYNKLLLAKAEISDEDYSKLLSNIFRKLKFSKIVGHTLKEKILSIAGVFAECRPKARGEELGFEFGHVLYYDDRLDDSVQIATIIHELTHFLLFDIIESLLCDVFQVKQSSTLEGFVWYCLSNDLALMNEYCAHTVEGRFIPHGYQRYASFESLLEETTFDDEKIGVLMVLGNTFAGEIIGQLEDYIDHDLREAIKLQYKKDLKNPDYNSIGYESMDSVKTDVKNQIIFNYLFDSFDEASDVNNRENLEFLKEGIKNRV
;
A
#
# COMPACT_ATOMS: atom_id res chain seq x y z
N MET A 1 -16.76 -2.03 -22.27
CA MET A 1 -15.38 -1.52 -22.41
C MET A 1 -14.57 -2.03 -21.25
N LYS A 2 -13.25 -2.08 -21.36
CA LYS A 2 -12.35 -2.34 -20.24
C LYS A 2 -11.62 -1.05 -19.95
N GLU A 3 -11.39 -0.73 -18.69
CA GLU A 3 -10.50 0.37 -18.37
C GLU A 3 -9.09 -0.17 -18.24
N CYS A 4 -8.10 0.55 -18.78
CA CYS A 4 -6.72 0.18 -18.53
C CYS A 4 -6.42 0.48 -17.06
N ASP A 5 -6.27 -0.58 -16.27
CA ASP A 5 -5.69 -0.58 -14.93
C ASP A 5 -4.46 0.32 -14.80
N VAL A 6 -3.66 0.45 -15.87
CA VAL A 6 -2.46 1.30 -15.86
C VAL A 6 -2.68 2.77 -16.24
N CYS A 7 -3.77 3.18 -16.86
CA CYS A 7 -3.91 4.61 -17.27
C CYS A 7 -5.32 5.16 -17.30
N GLY A 8 -6.31 4.43 -16.81
CA GLY A 8 -7.71 4.84 -16.84
C GLY A 8 -8.31 4.92 -18.25
N THR A 9 -7.56 4.60 -19.31
CA THR A 9 -8.08 4.74 -20.68
C THR A 9 -9.14 3.67 -20.93
N PRO A 10 -10.36 4.04 -21.35
CA PRO A 10 -11.34 3.08 -21.77
C PRO A 10 -10.92 2.46 -23.10
N ASN A 11 -10.90 1.14 -23.11
CA ASN A 11 -10.50 0.28 -24.21
C ASN A 11 -11.66 -0.61 -24.63
N LEU A 12 -11.64 -1.05 -25.90
CA LEU A 12 -12.59 -2.04 -26.39
C LEU A 12 -12.35 -3.38 -25.67
N LYS A 13 -13.41 -4.19 -25.51
CA LYS A 13 -13.29 -5.52 -24.87
C LYS A 13 -12.32 -6.47 -25.58
N ALA A 14 -12.06 -6.24 -26.88
CA ALA A 14 -11.12 -7.02 -27.67
C ALA A 14 -9.65 -6.60 -27.51
N ASN A 15 -9.38 -5.45 -26.90
CA ASN A 15 -8.02 -4.94 -26.75
C ASN A 15 -7.30 -5.75 -25.67
N ASN A 16 -6.20 -6.42 -26.04
CA ASN A 16 -5.27 -7.03 -25.07
C ASN A 16 -4.27 -6.01 -24.52
N TYR A 17 -4.11 -4.89 -25.23
CA TYR A 17 -3.22 -3.80 -24.87
C TYR A 17 -3.97 -2.48 -24.95
N CYS A 18 -3.66 -1.58 -24.02
CA CYS A 18 -4.23 -0.25 -23.95
C CYS A 18 -3.83 0.54 -25.20
N THR A 19 -4.81 1.06 -25.92
CA THR A 19 -4.59 1.86 -27.13
C THR A 19 -3.92 3.20 -26.85
N HIS A 20 -3.86 3.63 -25.59
CA HIS A 20 -3.21 4.87 -25.19
C HIS A 20 -1.79 4.62 -24.67
N CYS A 21 -1.61 3.77 -23.65
CA CYS A 21 -0.32 3.61 -22.98
C CYS A 21 0.46 2.35 -23.38
N GLY A 22 -0.05 1.52 -24.30
CA GLY A 22 0.59 0.31 -24.79
C GLY A 22 0.72 -0.82 -23.76
N ASN A 23 0.21 -0.64 -22.54
CA ASN A 23 0.20 -1.67 -21.51
C ASN A 23 -0.68 -2.81 -21.87
N ARG A 24 -0.33 -4.01 -21.40
CA ARG A 24 -1.34 -5.05 -21.29
C ARG A 24 -2.42 -4.51 -20.35
N ILE A 25 -3.64 -4.35 -20.84
CA ILE A 25 -4.78 -4.05 -19.95
C ILE A 25 -4.84 -5.25 -19.03
N ALA A 26 -4.88 -5.04 -17.69
CA ALA A 26 -5.12 -6.10 -16.71
C ALA A 26 -6.01 -7.13 -17.37
N MET A 27 -5.53 -8.37 -17.45
CA MET A 27 -6.38 -9.43 -17.92
C MET A 27 -7.50 -9.50 -16.89
N ASP A 28 -8.61 -8.78 -17.14
CA ASP A 28 -9.95 -9.33 -17.13
C ASP A 28 -9.75 -10.83 -17.13
N ASN A 29 -10.04 -11.52 -16.02
CA ASN A 29 -9.55 -12.87 -15.75
C ASN A 29 -10.17 -13.86 -16.76
N ILE A 30 -9.70 -13.76 -18.00
CA ILE A 30 -10.31 -14.27 -19.20
C ILE A 30 -9.72 -15.62 -19.41
N CYS A 31 -10.58 -16.61 -19.45
CA CYS A 31 -10.17 -17.96 -19.68
C CYS A 31 -9.44 -18.05 -21.03
N PRO A 32 -8.15 -18.44 -21.07
CA PRO A 32 -7.40 -18.50 -22.32
C PRO A 32 -7.89 -19.62 -23.25
N PHE A 33 -8.78 -20.48 -22.76
CA PHE A 33 -9.31 -21.62 -23.50
C PHE A 33 -10.69 -21.40 -24.12
N CYS A 34 -11.49 -20.48 -23.56
CA CYS A 34 -12.86 -20.24 -24.06
C CYS A 34 -13.26 -18.77 -24.15
N GLY A 35 -12.42 -17.84 -23.68
CA GLY A 35 -12.67 -16.40 -23.76
C GLY A 35 -13.65 -15.85 -22.70
N GLU A 36 -14.15 -16.67 -21.79
CA GLU A 36 -15.05 -16.24 -20.72
C GLU A 36 -14.36 -15.29 -19.75
N LEU A 37 -15.03 -14.20 -19.38
CA LEU A 37 -14.59 -13.29 -18.32
C LEU A 37 -14.94 -13.90 -16.96
N ASN A 38 -13.96 -14.03 -16.07
CA ASN A 38 -14.16 -14.54 -14.71
C ASN A 38 -13.90 -13.44 -13.68
N SER A 39 -14.31 -13.65 -12.43
CA SER A 39 -13.92 -12.76 -11.34
C SER A 39 -12.40 -12.70 -11.20
N ASP A 40 -11.86 -11.58 -10.74
CA ASP A 40 -10.41 -11.37 -10.70
C ASP A 40 -9.68 -12.41 -9.83
N ASP A 41 -10.36 -12.92 -8.79
CA ASP A 41 -9.88 -13.98 -7.91
C ASP A 41 -10.15 -15.40 -8.42
N SER A 42 -10.81 -15.61 -9.56
CA SER A 42 -11.14 -16.97 -10.03
C SER A 42 -9.91 -17.75 -10.49
N SER A 43 -9.66 -18.91 -9.89
CA SER A 43 -8.62 -19.87 -10.34
C SER A 43 -9.09 -20.82 -11.44
N TYR A 44 -10.41 -20.90 -11.69
CA TYR A 44 -11.01 -21.76 -12.71
C TYR A 44 -12.04 -20.97 -13.52
N CYS A 45 -12.19 -21.33 -14.79
CA CYS A 45 -13.19 -20.73 -15.65
C CYS A 45 -14.60 -21.19 -15.28
N SER A 46 -15.52 -20.25 -15.05
CA SER A 46 -16.93 -20.49 -14.76
C SER A 46 -17.67 -21.22 -15.88
N ASN A 47 -17.20 -21.11 -17.12
CA ASN A 47 -17.83 -21.71 -18.30
C ASN A 47 -17.21 -23.08 -18.68
N CYS A 48 -15.89 -23.17 -18.81
CA CYS A 48 -15.23 -24.39 -19.29
C CYS A 48 -14.48 -25.19 -18.22
N ASN A 49 -14.48 -24.72 -16.96
CA ASN A 49 -13.85 -25.34 -15.79
C ASN A 49 -12.33 -25.61 -15.92
N LYS A 50 -11.66 -25.00 -16.89
CA LYS A 50 -10.19 -25.07 -17.00
C LYS A 50 -9.53 -24.05 -16.06
N GLN A 51 -8.40 -24.44 -15.47
CA GLN A 51 -7.62 -23.59 -14.57
C GLN A 51 -7.07 -22.36 -15.32
N ILE A 52 -7.19 -21.19 -14.71
CA ILE A 52 -6.65 -19.92 -15.21
C ILE A 52 -5.38 -19.62 -14.42
N ARG A 53 -4.34 -19.15 -15.10
CA ARG A 53 -3.07 -18.77 -14.49
C ARG A 53 -2.83 -17.25 -14.63
N PRO A 54 -2.19 -16.61 -13.65
CA PRO A 54 -1.80 -17.16 -12.34
C PRO A 54 -3.03 -17.51 -11.48
N VAL A 55 -2.85 -18.49 -10.57
CA VAL A 55 -3.90 -18.91 -9.64
C VAL A 55 -3.98 -17.92 -8.48
N SER A 56 -5.12 -17.89 -7.79
CA SER A 56 -5.32 -17.17 -6.53
C SER A 56 -5.24 -18.11 -5.33
N ILE A 57 -4.92 -17.56 -4.17
CA ILE A 57 -5.04 -18.27 -2.89
C ILE A 57 -6.38 -17.86 -2.26
N ASP A 58 -7.37 -18.74 -2.30
CA ASP A 58 -8.76 -18.43 -1.88
C ASP A 58 -9.06 -18.77 -0.41
N SER A 59 -8.13 -19.43 0.30
CA SER A 59 -8.26 -19.78 1.71
C SER A 59 -6.91 -19.81 2.41
N PHE A 60 -6.90 -19.56 3.73
CA PHE A 60 -5.65 -19.56 4.48
C PHE A 60 -5.09 -20.97 4.68
N GLU A 61 -5.89 -22.04 4.55
CA GLU A 61 -5.37 -23.41 4.47
C GLU A 61 -4.50 -23.63 3.22
N LYS A 62 -4.82 -22.95 2.11
CA LYS A 62 -3.98 -22.94 0.91
C LYS A 62 -2.79 -21.99 1.03
N LEU A 63 -2.92 -20.92 1.82
CA LEU A 63 -1.82 -20.00 2.10
C LEU A 63 -0.77 -20.68 3.00
N PHE A 64 -1.20 -21.15 4.17
CA PHE A 64 -0.36 -21.71 5.23
C PHE A 64 -0.03 -23.18 4.99
N THR A 65 0.76 -23.42 3.94
CA THR A 65 1.31 -24.74 3.62
C THR A 65 2.81 -24.74 3.81
N ASP A 66 3.40 -25.91 4.11
CA ASP A 66 4.86 -26.08 4.17
C ASP A 66 5.54 -25.66 2.85
N TYR A 67 4.83 -25.83 1.73
CA TYR A 67 5.31 -25.41 0.42
C TYR A 67 5.47 -23.89 0.34
N ASN A 68 4.42 -23.12 0.68
CA ASN A 68 4.48 -21.65 0.64
C ASN A 68 5.44 -21.10 1.70
N LYS A 69 5.47 -21.72 2.89
CA LYS A 69 6.48 -21.41 3.91
C LYS A 69 7.90 -21.55 3.37
N LEU A 70 8.18 -22.62 2.63
CA LEU A 70 9.48 -22.85 2.00
C LEU A 70 9.78 -21.86 0.86
N LEU A 71 8.78 -21.43 0.10
CA LEU A 71 8.93 -20.39 -0.92
C LEU A 71 9.34 -19.06 -0.26
N LEU A 72 8.66 -18.67 0.82
CA LEU A 72 8.93 -17.44 1.54
C LEU A 72 10.30 -17.47 2.23
N ALA A 73 10.68 -18.58 2.85
CA ALA A 73 12.00 -18.77 3.45
C ALA A 73 13.18 -18.68 2.46
N LYS A 74 12.90 -18.88 1.16
CA LYS A 74 13.88 -18.83 0.07
C LYS A 74 13.65 -17.63 -0.84
N ALA A 75 12.78 -16.70 -0.43
CA ALA A 75 12.45 -15.55 -1.24
C ALA A 75 13.69 -14.66 -1.40
N GLU A 76 14.03 -14.41 -2.66
CA GLU A 76 15.05 -13.46 -3.06
C GLU A 76 14.49 -12.66 -4.23
N ILE A 77 14.75 -11.36 -4.24
CA ILE A 77 14.38 -10.48 -5.36
C ILE A 77 15.58 -9.62 -5.72
N SER A 78 15.89 -9.55 -7.01
CA SER A 78 16.96 -8.69 -7.51
C SER A 78 16.55 -7.22 -7.45
N ASP A 79 17.52 -6.31 -7.34
CA ASP A 79 17.25 -4.86 -7.40
C ASP A 79 16.52 -4.47 -8.71
N GLU A 80 16.82 -5.15 -9.81
CA GLU A 80 16.17 -4.92 -11.10
C GLU A 80 14.70 -5.32 -11.08
N ASP A 81 14.38 -6.49 -10.54
CA ASP A 81 13.00 -6.98 -10.48
C ASP A 81 12.19 -6.21 -9.45
N TYR A 82 12.79 -5.84 -8.31
CA TYR A 82 12.18 -4.94 -7.35
C TYR A 82 11.87 -3.56 -7.97
N SER A 83 12.82 -2.99 -8.72
CA SER A 83 12.61 -1.71 -9.41
C SER A 83 11.49 -1.78 -10.45
N LYS A 84 11.33 -2.93 -11.14
CA LYS A 84 10.20 -3.17 -12.06
C LYS A 84 8.88 -3.27 -11.31
N LEU A 85 8.84 -3.99 -10.18
CA LEU A 85 7.66 -4.09 -9.32
C LEU A 85 7.21 -2.69 -8.86
N LEU A 86 8.12 -1.91 -8.28
CA LEU A 86 7.83 -0.55 -7.83
C LEU A 86 7.37 0.33 -9.01
N SER A 87 8.07 0.26 -10.15
CA SER A 87 7.69 1.00 -11.36
C SER A 87 6.31 0.64 -11.89
N ASN A 88 5.85 -0.60 -11.69
CA ASN A 88 4.54 -1.06 -12.12
C ASN A 88 3.43 -0.51 -11.23
N ILE A 89 3.63 -0.51 -9.90
CA ILE A 89 2.69 0.07 -8.92
C ILE A 89 2.42 1.55 -9.25
N PHE A 90 3.48 2.35 -9.36
CA PHE A 90 3.36 3.80 -9.61
C PHE A 90 3.10 4.15 -11.07
N ARG A 91 3.05 3.16 -11.98
CA ARG A 91 2.89 3.40 -13.41
C ARG A 91 1.61 4.15 -13.75
N LYS A 92 0.56 3.96 -12.94
CA LYS A 92 -0.75 4.62 -13.10
C LYS A 92 -0.64 6.14 -13.08
N LEU A 93 0.24 6.69 -12.25
CA LEU A 93 0.43 8.13 -12.15
C LEU A 93 1.01 8.74 -13.44
N LYS A 94 1.89 8.02 -14.16
CA LYS A 94 2.53 8.52 -15.40
C LYS A 94 1.54 8.90 -16.50
N PHE A 95 0.34 8.33 -16.44
CA PHE A 95 -0.72 8.56 -17.42
C PHE A 95 -1.93 9.28 -16.82
N SER A 96 -1.89 9.59 -15.53
CA SER A 96 -2.97 10.27 -14.83
C SER A 96 -2.77 11.77 -14.90
N LYS A 97 -3.84 12.50 -15.21
CA LYS A 97 -3.82 13.96 -15.13
C LYS A 97 -4.22 14.37 -13.72
N ILE A 98 -3.31 15.04 -13.02
CA ILE A 98 -3.63 15.61 -11.71
C ILE A 98 -4.58 16.78 -11.91
N VAL A 99 -5.79 16.66 -11.38
CA VAL A 99 -6.88 17.64 -11.49
C VAL A 99 -7.26 18.17 -10.10
N GLY A 100 -7.88 19.35 -10.06
CA GLY A 100 -8.31 19.97 -8.80
C GLY A 100 -8.10 21.48 -8.79
N HIS A 101 -9.08 22.20 -8.23
CA HIS A 101 -9.05 23.63 -8.00
C HIS A 101 -8.39 23.98 -6.67
N THR A 102 -8.54 23.12 -5.66
CA THR A 102 -7.89 23.27 -4.36
C THR A 102 -6.66 22.37 -4.23
N LEU A 103 -5.79 22.65 -3.26
CA LEU A 103 -4.62 21.81 -2.98
C LEU A 103 -5.03 20.41 -2.52
N LYS A 104 -6.04 20.34 -1.66
CA LYS A 104 -6.65 19.07 -1.25
C LYS A 104 -7.16 18.28 -2.45
N GLU A 105 -7.90 18.90 -3.37
CA GLU A 105 -8.43 18.21 -4.55
C GLU A 105 -7.30 17.65 -5.43
N LYS A 106 -6.17 18.34 -5.54
CA LYS A 106 -5.00 17.82 -6.27
C LYS A 106 -4.39 16.61 -5.57
N ILE A 107 -4.28 16.64 -4.24
CA ILE A 107 -3.78 15.50 -3.45
C ILE A 107 -4.75 14.32 -3.52
N LEU A 108 -6.06 14.56 -3.42
CA LEU A 108 -7.10 13.54 -3.67
C LEU A 108 -7.01 12.99 -5.10
N SER A 109 -6.70 13.82 -6.09
CA SER A 109 -6.51 13.37 -7.47
C SER A 109 -5.27 12.48 -7.64
N ILE A 110 -4.25 12.61 -6.79
CA ILE A 110 -3.08 11.72 -6.76
C ILE A 110 -3.45 10.42 -6.05
N ALA A 111 -3.99 10.50 -4.83
CA ALA A 111 -4.39 9.34 -4.04
C ALA A 111 -5.46 8.49 -4.75
N GLY A 112 -6.41 9.15 -5.42
CA GLY A 112 -7.49 8.54 -6.20
C GLY A 112 -7.04 7.69 -7.40
N VAL A 113 -5.75 7.74 -7.77
CA VAL A 113 -5.17 6.84 -8.79
C VAL A 113 -4.95 5.43 -8.23
N PHE A 114 -4.78 5.32 -6.91
CA PHE A 114 -4.44 4.07 -6.22
C PHE A 114 -5.62 3.51 -5.46
N ALA A 115 -6.32 4.35 -4.69
CA ALA A 115 -7.40 3.93 -3.81
C ALA A 115 -8.58 4.90 -3.87
N GLU A 116 -9.78 4.38 -3.63
CA GLU A 116 -10.96 5.23 -3.55
C GLU A 116 -10.88 6.11 -2.29
N CYS A 117 -10.94 7.43 -2.45
CA CYS A 117 -10.89 8.37 -1.33
C CYS A 117 -12.30 8.79 -0.90
N ARG A 118 -12.65 8.58 0.37
CA ARG A 118 -13.97 8.91 0.93
C ARG A 118 -13.86 9.70 2.24
N PRO A 119 -14.75 10.66 2.50
CA PRO A 119 -14.86 11.24 3.83
C PRO A 119 -15.38 10.19 4.83
N LYS A 120 -14.80 10.16 6.03
CA LYS A 120 -15.30 9.32 7.12
C LYS A 120 -16.52 9.94 7.79
N ALA A 121 -17.40 9.10 8.33
CA ALA A 121 -18.62 9.58 8.99
C ALA A 121 -18.41 9.99 10.46
N ARG A 122 -17.51 9.31 11.19
CA ARG A 122 -17.29 9.47 12.65
C ARG A 122 -15.95 8.88 13.10
N GLY A 123 -15.64 9.01 14.39
CA GLY A 123 -14.44 8.46 15.05
C GLY A 123 -13.43 9.53 15.46
N GLU A 124 -12.48 9.18 16.31
CA GLU A 124 -11.45 10.09 16.83
C GLU A 124 -10.25 10.26 15.87
N GLU A 125 -9.88 9.19 15.15
CA GLU A 125 -8.78 9.20 14.18
C GLU A 125 -8.95 10.25 13.07
N LEU A 126 -7.85 10.81 12.56
CA LEU A 126 -7.94 11.81 11.48
C LEU A 126 -8.27 11.19 10.12
N GLY A 127 -7.78 9.97 9.90
CA GLY A 127 -7.99 9.13 8.72
C GLY A 127 -7.81 7.66 9.08
N PHE A 128 -8.01 6.81 8.08
CA PHE A 128 -7.57 5.41 8.10
C PHE A 128 -7.72 4.84 6.68
N GLU A 129 -6.90 3.87 6.32
CA GLU A 129 -7.04 3.02 5.15
C GLU A 129 -7.64 1.67 5.53
N PHE A 130 -8.49 1.09 4.67
CA PHE A 130 -8.93 -0.29 4.84
C PHE A 130 -9.38 -0.89 3.52
N GLY A 131 -8.75 -1.99 3.10
CA GLY A 131 -8.90 -2.52 1.75
C GLY A 131 -8.43 -1.51 0.71
N HIS A 132 -9.25 -1.24 -0.31
CA HIS A 132 -8.93 -0.27 -1.38
C HIS A 132 -9.56 1.12 -1.18
N VAL A 133 -9.89 1.47 0.06
CA VAL A 133 -10.53 2.73 0.40
C VAL A 133 -9.70 3.50 1.42
N LEU A 134 -9.42 4.76 1.09
CA LEU A 134 -8.81 5.76 1.94
C LEU A 134 -9.87 6.63 2.58
N TYR A 135 -9.89 6.71 3.90
CA TYR A 135 -10.80 7.55 4.64
C TYR A 135 -10.08 8.76 5.23
N TYR A 136 -10.68 9.93 5.11
CA TYR A 136 -10.18 11.18 5.71
C TYR A 136 -11.33 11.96 6.36
N ASP A 137 -11.03 12.80 7.34
CA ASP A 137 -12.03 13.64 8.02
C ASP A 137 -12.22 14.98 7.31
N ASP A 138 -13.31 15.12 6.55
CA ASP A 138 -13.62 16.32 5.78
C ASP A 138 -14.04 17.53 6.62
N ARG A 139 -14.18 17.35 7.95
CA ARG A 139 -14.55 18.40 8.91
C ARG A 139 -13.34 19.18 9.44
N LEU A 140 -12.12 18.70 9.17
CA LEU A 140 -10.87 19.32 9.61
C LEU A 140 -10.41 20.40 8.63
N ASP A 141 -9.40 21.18 9.01
CA ASP A 141 -8.80 22.15 8.09
C ASP A 141 -8.10 21.45 6.90
N ASP A 142 -8.05 22.12 5.74
CA ASP A 142 -7.51 21.52 4.51
C ASP A 142 -6.05 21.06 4.68
N SER A 143 -5.22 21.78 5.46
CA SER A 143 -3.86 21.36 5.80
C SER A 143 -3.81 20.00 6.51
N VAL A 144 -4.70 19.78 7.49
CA VAL A 144 -4.80 18.50 8.21
C VAL A 144 -5.29 17.40 7.28
N GLN A 145 -6.33 17.68 6.46
CA GLN A 145 -6.81 16.74 5.46
C GLN A 145 -5.70 16.34 4.47
N ILE A 146 -4.88 17.30 4.01
CA ILE A 146 -3.77 17.02 3.10
C ILE A 146 -2.73 16.10 3.74
N ALA A 147 -2.31 16.37 4.97
CA ALA A 147 -1.39 15.49 5.72
C ALA A 147 -1.96 14.08 5.81
N THR A 148 -3.20 13.96 6.31
CA THR A 148 -3.88 12.67 6.46
C THR A 148 -3.96 11.93 5.13
N ILE A 149 -4.39 12.56 4.04
CA ILE A 149 -4.49 11.84 2.75
C ILE A 149 -3.12 11.32 2.29
N ILE A 150 -2.03 12.06 2.49
CA ILE A 150 -0.67 11.61 2.15
C ILE A 150 -0.22 10.47 3.07
N HIS A 151 -0.51 10.57 4.37
CA HIS A 151 -0.22 9.56 5.38
C HIS A 151 -0.88 8.23 5.03
N GLU A 152 -2.20 8.24 4.88
CA GLU A 152 -3.00 7.06 4.60
C GLU A 152 -2.67 6.47 3.21
N LEU A 153 -2.39 7.32 2.20
CA LEU A 153 -1.91 6.86 0.90
C LEU A 153 -0.58 6.09 1.04
N THR A 154 0.29 6.48 1.97
CA THR A 154 1.56 5.79 2.19
C THR A 154 1.35 4.39 2.72
N HIS A 155 0.44 4.21 3.69
CA HIS A 155 0.06 2.87 4.15
C HIS A 155 -0.46 2.01 3.00
N PHE A 156 -1.35 2.55 2.17
CA PHE A 156 -1.87 1.84 1.01
C PHE A 156 -0.76 1.42 0.02
N LEU A 157 0.19 2.33 -0.28
CA LEU A 157 1.30 2.03 -1.19
C LEU A 157 2.24 0.98 -0.60
N LEU A 158 2.52 1.03 0.70
CA LEU A 158 3.33 0.03 1.38
C LEU A 158 2.65 -1.35 1.38
N PHE A 159 1.34 -1.38 1.63
CA PHE A 159 0.50 -2.56 1.49
C PHE A 159 0.63 -3.16 0.08
N ASP A 160 0.45 -2.36 -0.98
CA ASP A 160 0.49 -2.81 -2.38
C ASP A 160 1.91 -3.32 -2.78
N ILE A 161 2.96 -2.70 -2.24
CA ILE A 161 4.36 -3.18 -2.41
C ILE A 161 4.53 -4.57 -1.78
N ILE A 162 4.10 -4.75 -0.53
CA ILE A 162 4.26 -6.03 0.19
C ILE A 162 3.39 -7.12 -0.45
N GLU A 163 2.16 -6.80 -0.82
CA GLU A 163 1.28 -7.76 -1.52
C GLU A 163 1.88 -8.18 -2.86
N SER A 164 2.39 -7.23 -3.64
CA SER A 164 3.06 -7.51 -4.92
C SER A 164 4.27 -8.41 -4.75
N LEU A 165 5.08 -8.19 -3.70
CA LEU A 165 6.21 -9.06 -3.37
C LEU A 165 5.76 -10.49 -3.07
N LEU A 166 4.70 -10.65 -2.26
CA LEU A 166 4.17 -11.98 -1.94
C LEU A 166 3.52 -12.67 -3.13
N CYS A 167 2.83 -11.92 -4.01
CA CYS A 167 2.31 -12.44 -5.27
C CYS A 167 3.43 -13.03 -6.12
N ASP A 168 4.55 -12.32 -6.24
CA ASP A 168 5.73 -12.80 -6.95
C ASP A 168 6.36 -14.02 -6.25
N VAL A 169 6.51 -14.01 -4.93
CA VAL A 169 7.06 -15.17 -4.19
C VAL A 169 6.22 -16.42 -4.38
N PHE A 170 4.89 -16.31 -4.26
CA PHE A 170 3.99 -17.45 -4.39
C PHE A 170 3.59 -17.77 -5.83
N GLN A 171 3.95 -16.92 -6.80
CA GLN A 171 3.57 -17.01 -8.21
C GLN A 171 2.04 -17.05 -8.40
N VAL A 172 1.37 -16.19 -7.64
CA VAL A 172 -0.10 -16.05 -7.60
C VAL A 172 -0.50 -14.63 -7.99
N LYS A 173 -1.80 -14.45 -8.24
CA LYS A 173 -2.40 -13.10 -8.31
C LYS A 173 -2.96 -12.68 -6.96
N GLN A 174 -3.23 -11.38 -6.84
CA GLN A 174 -3.92 -10.74 -5.73
C GLN A 174 -5.20 -11.48 -5.36
N SER A 175 -5.50 -11.49 -4.07
CA SER A 175 -6.69 -12.13 -3.52
C SER A 175 -6.93 -11.65 -2.11
N SER A 176 -8.19 -11.56 -1.69
CA SER A 176 -8.59 -11.18 -0.34
C SER A 176 -7.91 -11.98 0.79
N THR A 177 -7.51 -13.22 0.52
CA THR A 177 -6.78 -14.04 1.50
C THR A 177 -5.36 -13.53 1.69
N LEU A 178 -4.68 -13.22 0.58
CA LEU A 178 -3.33 -12.68 0.64
C LEU A 178 -3.36 -11.26 1.21
N GLU A 179 -4.33 -10.45 0.80
CA GLU A 179 -4.57 -9.12 1.34
C GLU A 179 -4.81 -9.17 2.86
N GLY A 180 -5.64 -10.11 3.34
CA GLY A 180 -5.88 -10.31 4.77
C GLY A 180 -4.62 -10.71 5.55
N PHE A 181 -3.70 -11.47 4.93
CA PHE A 181 -2.41 -11.78 5.53
C PHE A 181 -1.47 -10.56 5.56
N VAL A 182 -1.40 -9.78 4.50
CA VAL A 182 -0.59 -8.53 4.48
C VAL A 182 -1.09 -7.56 5.54
N TRP A 183 -2.41 -7.39 5.67
CA TRP A 183 -3.03 -6.61 6.73
C TRP A 183 -2.63 -7.12 8.12
N TYR A 184 -2.69 -8.43 8.34
CA TYR A 184 -2.24 -9.02 9.59
C TYR A 184 -0.78 -8.67 9.90
N CYS A 185 0.13 -8.75 8.92
CA CYS A 185 1.54 -8.38 9.14
C CYS A 185 1.67 -6.90 9.51
N LEU A 186 1.04 -6.01 8.74
CA LEU A 186 1.13 -4.55 8.90
C LEU A 186 0.39 -4.01 10.12
N SER A 187 -0.54 -4.77 10.70
CA SER A 187 -1.22 -4.42 11.96
C SER A 187 -0.62 -5.06 13.20
N ASN A 188 0.39 -5.93 13.06
CA ASN A 188 1.07 -6.59 14.18
C ASN A 188 2.58 -6.32 14.13
N ASP A 189 3.39 -7.31 13.77
CA ASP A 189 4.86 -7.25 13.82
C ASP A 189 5.47 -6.07 13.05
N LEU A 190 4.82 -5.67 11.96
CA LEU A 190 5.27 -4.60 11.08
C LEU A 190 4.54 -3.27 11.32
N ALA A 191 3.66 -3.17 12.31
CA ALA A 191 2.87 -1.95 12.58
C ALA A 191 3.75 -0.72 12.83
N LEU A 192 4.80 -0.87 13.65
CA LEU A 192 5.75 0.22 13.91
C LEU A 192 6.46 0.70 12.64
N MET A 193 6.89 -0.23 11.77
CA MET A 193 7.51 0.09 10.49
C MET A 193 6.50 0.80 9.57
N ASN A 194 5.25 0.33 9.54
CA ASN A 194 4.16 0.89 8.74
C ASN A 194 3.87 2.35 9.12
N GLU A 195 3.62 2.62 10.41
CA GLU A 195 3.39 3.97 10.93
C GLU A 195 4.59 4.89 10.71
N TYR A 196 5.81 4.40 11.01
CA TYR A 196 7.02 5.19 10.82
C TYR A 196 7.22 5.57 9.35
N CYS A 197 6.94 4.65 8.42
CA CYS A 197 6.98 4.91 6.99
C CYS A 197 5.99 6.03 6.61
N ALA A 198 4.73 5.92 7.02
CA ALA A 198 3.68 6.90 6.72
C ALA A 198 4.00 8.31 7.24
N HIS A 199 4.43 8.43 8.50
CA HIS A 199 4.86 9.71 9.08
C HIS A 199 6.06 10.32 8.34
N THR A 200 6.99 9.48 7.90
CA THR A 200 8.19 9.95 7.18
C THR A 200 7.84 10.48 5.78
N VAL A 201 6.97 9.78 5.05
CA VAL A 201 6.48 10.25 3.74
C VAL A 201 5.62 11.51 3.89
N GLU A 202 4.69 11.53 4.84
CA GLU A 202 3.90 12.73 5.18
C GLU A 202 4.83 13.91 5.47
N GLY A 203 5.79 13.70 6.39
CA GLY A 203 6.74 14.69 6.85
C GLY A 203 7.58 15.32 5.74
N ARG A 204 7.80 14.59 4.64
CA ARG A 204 8.50 15.11 3.46
C ARG A 204 7.69 16.14 2.68
N PHE A 205 6.37 16.04 2.66
CA PHE A 205 5.48 16.86 1.83
C PHE A 205 4.79 17.99 2.59
N ILE A 206 4.82 17.97 3.92
CA ILE A 206 4.31 19.04 4.77
C ILE A 206 5.44 19.96 5.28
N PRO A 207 5.14 21.19 5.75
CA PRO A 207 6.17 22.03 6.36
C PRO A 207 6.76 21.43 7.64
N HIS A 208 8.07 21.56 7.78
CA HIS A 208 8.82 21.19 8.98
C HIS A 208 8.27 21.89 10.24
N GLY A 209 8.14 21.14 11.32
CA GLY A 209 7.47 21.57 12.56
C GLY A 209 5.96 21.31 12.57
N TYR A 210 5.42 20.58 11.59
CA TYR A 210 4.02 20.14 11.62
C TYR A 210 3.88 18.62 11.61
N GLN A 211 4.99 17.89 11.53
CA GLN A 211 5.02 16.43 11.66
C GLN A 211 4.57 16.00 13.06
N ARG A 212 3.73 14.97 13.12
CA ARG A 212 3.16 14.45 14.37
C ARG A 212 3.21 12.94 14.39
N TYR A 213 4.25 12.38 14.97
CA TYR A 213 4.44 10.94 15.12
C TYR A 213 3.53 10.29 16.19
N ALA A 214 2.34 10.85 16.45
CA ALA A 214 1.51 10.46 17.61
C ALA A 214 1.03 9.00 17.57
N SER A 215 0.61 8.49 16.41
CA SER A 215 0.22 7.07 16.25
C SER A 215 1.43 6.15 16.37
N PHE A 216 2.59 6.56 15.83
CA PHE A 216 3.86 5.83 16.02
C PHE A 216 4.31 5.81 17.48
N GLU A 217 4.24 6.95 18.19
CA GLU A 217 4.52 7.07 19.63
C GLU A 217 3.60 6.14 20.44
N SER A 218 2.31 6.09 20.09
CA SER A 218 1.35 5.19 20.74
C SER A 218 1.72 3.72 20.56
N LEU A 219 2.13 3.31 19.35
CA LEU A 219 2.65 1.95 19.12
C LEU A 219 3.96 1.67 19.88
N LEU A 220 4.84 2.67 20.05
CA LEU A 220 6.05 2.53 20.85
C LEU A 220 5.74 2.31 22.34
N GLU A 221 4.67 2.92 22.86
CA GLU A 221 4.23 2.73 24.24
C GLU A 221 3.59 1.36 24.47
N GLU A 222 2.95 0.80 23.45
CA GLU A 222 2.23 -0.49 23.54
C GLU A 222 3.09 -1.70 23.19
N THR A 223 4.17 -1.52 22.41
CA THR A 223 5.01 -2.63 21.96
C THR A 223 5.84 -3.25 23.09
N THR A 224 6.13 -4.55 22.95
CA THR A 224 7.10 -5.27 23.80
C THR A 224 8.45 -5.48 23.12
N PHE A 225 8.69 -4.81 21.99
CA PHE A 225 9.94 -4.94 21.24
C PHE A 225 11.11 -4.28 21.99
N ASP A 226 12.30 -4.85 21.84
CA ASP A 226 13.51 -4.23 22.35
C ASP A 226 13.99 -3.10 21.41
N ASP A 227 14.91 -2.27 21.92
CA ASP A 227 15.47 -1.12 21.19
C ASP A 227 16.12 -1.53 19.86
N GLU A 228 16.65 -2.76 19.77
CA GLU A 228 17.26 -3.29 18.54
C GLU A 228 16.20 -3.55 17.47
N LYS A 229 15.12 -4.29 17.81
CA LYS A 229 14.01 -4.55 16.88
C LYS A 229 13.33 -3.24 16.47
N ILE A 230 13.11 -2.32 17.40
CA ILE A 230 12.56 -0.98 17.10
C ILE A 230 13.45 -0.25 16.10
N GLY A 231 14.77 -0.20 16.35
CA GLY A 231 15.73 0.42 15.43
C GLY A 231 15.72 -0.19 14.03
N VAL A 232 15.64 -1.52 13.92
CA VAL A 232 15.53 -2.20 12.63
C VAL A 232 14.23 -1.84 11.90
N LEU A 233 13.09 -1.84 12.59
CA LEU A 233 11.79 -1.49 12.01
C LEU A 233 11.75 -0.02 11.54
N MET A 234 12.37 0.90 12.29
CA MET A 234 12.51 2.30 11.88
C MET A 234 13.37 2.44 10.63
N VAL A 235 14.54 1.80 10.57
CA VAL A 235 15.42 1.83 9.38
C VAL A 235 14.71 1.23 8.16
N LEU A 236 13.95 0.14 8.37
CA LEU A 236 13.16 -0.49 7.32
C LEU A 236 12.05 0.45 6.82
N GLY A 237 11.29 1.06 7.73
CA GLY A 237 10.24 2.02 7.41
C GLY A 237 10.77 3.25 6.68
N ASN A 238 11.93 3.78 7.10
CA ASN A 238 12.60 4.89 6.43
C ASN A 238 13.06 4.53 5.02
N THR A 239 13.55 3.30 4.83
CA THR A 239 14.01 2.84 3.52
C THR A 239 12.83 2.76 2.54
N PHE A 240 11.69 2.18 2.95
CA PHE A 240 10.47 2.20 2.15
C PHE A 240 9.95 3.63 1.93
N ALA A 241 10.00 4.50 2.95
CA ALA A 241 9.57 5.88 2.82
C ALA A 241 10.39 6.61 1.74
N GLY A 242 11.71 6.42 1.70
CA GLY A 242 12.57 6.99 0.66
C GLY A 242 12.19 6.53 -0.75
N GLU A 243 11.84 5.25 -0.91
CA GLU A 243 11.39 4.68 -2.19
C GLU A 243 10.04 5.27 -2.63
N ILE A 244 9.07 5.40 -1.71
CA ILE A 244 7.75 6.01 -1.97
C ILE A 244 7.87 7.51 -2.26
N ILE A 245 8.65 8.25 -1.46
CA ILE A 245 8.95 9.67 -1.67
C ILE A 245 9.52 9.88 -3.08
N GLY A 246 10.50 9.07 -3.47
CA GLY A 246 11.13 9.19 -4.79
C GLY A 246 10.14 9.03 -5.95
N GLN A 247 9.06 8.26 -5.78
CA GLN A 247 8.00 8.14 -6.78
C GLN A 247 6.98 9.29 -6.71
N LEU A 248 6.61 9.73 -5.49
CA LEU A 248 5.62 10.77 -5.28
C LEU A 248 6.14 12.18 -5.61
N GLU A 249 7.44 12.45 -5.49
CA GLU A 249 8.05 13.75 -5.80
C GLU A 249 7.87 14.20 -7.25
N ASP A 250 7.69 13.26 -8.17
CA ASP A 250 7.37 13.56 -9.58
C ASP A 250 5.97 14.18 -9.76
N TYR A 251 5.08 14.05 -8.76
CA TYR A 251 3.67 14.47 -8.83
C TYR A 251 3.28 15.45 -7.72
N ILE A 252 3.84 15.30 -6.53
CA ILE A 252 3.86 16.31 -5.47
C ILE A 252 5.18 17.08 -5.59
N ASP A 253 5.27 17.80 -6.70
CA ASP A 253 6.46 18.53 -7.09
C ASP A 253 6.78 19.71 -6.14
N HIS A 254 7.88 20.39 -6.43
CA HIS A 254 8.31 21.55 -5.66
C HIS A 254 7.20 22.60 -5.50
N ASP A 255 6.46 22.91 -6.56
CA ASP A 255 5.48 23.98 -6.56
C ASP A 255 4.22 23.60 -5.78
N LEU A 256 3.75 22.36 -5.93
CA LEU A 256 2.64 21.83 -5.14
C LEU A 256 3.01 21.80 -3.66
N ARG A 257 4.22 21.34 -3.32
CA ARG A 257 4.72 21.32 -1.95
C ARG A 257 4.83 22.72 -1.35
N GLU A 258 5.35 23.71 -2.07
CA GLU A 258 5.37 25.09 -1.56
C GLU A 258 3.96 25.64 -1.35
N ALA A 259 3.01 25.29 -2.23
CA ALA A 259 1.62 25.67 -2.04
C ALA A 259 0.98 25.00 -0.80
N ILE A 260 1.29 23.73 -0.52
CA ILE A 260 0.90 23.04 0.72
C ILE A 260 1.45 23.81 1.92
N LYS A 261 2.73 24.22 1.91
CA LYS A 261 3.31 25.02 3.01
C LYS A 261 2.56 26.33 3.24
N LEU A 262 2.07 26.99 2.18
CA LEU A 262 1.25 28.20 2.30
C LEU A 262 -0.13 27.90 2.89
N GLN A 263 -0.73 26.76 2.57
CA GLN A 263 -1.98 26.31 3.17
C GLN A 263 -1.84 26.11 4.68
N TYR A 264 -0.76 25.46 5.13
CA TYR A 264 -0.48 25.30 6.56
C TYR A 264 -0.37 26.62 7.31
N LYS A 265 0.29 27.63 6.71
CA LYS A 265 0.39 28.98 7.31
C LYS A 265 -0.96 29.70 7.40
N LYS A 266 -1.93 29.32 6.58
CA LYS A 266 -3.28 29.88 6.59
C LYS A 266 -4.14 29.24 7.68
N ASP A 267 -4.05 27.92 7.81
CA ASP A 267 -4.91 27.13 8.68
C ASP A 267 -4.39 27.08 10.12
N LEU A 268 -3.08 26.88 10.30
CA LEU A 268 -2.45 26.63 11.59
C LEU A 268 -1.51 27.76 11.99
N LYS A 269 -1.53 28.12 13.29
CA LYS A 269 -0.82 29.31 13.79
C LYS A 269 0.62 29.04 14.17
N ASN A 270 0.95 27.89 14.79
CA ASN A 270 2.29 27.62 15.28
C ASN A 270 2.71 26.17 15.01
N PRO A 271 3.91 25.95 14.45
CA PRO A 271 4.52 24.64 14.40
C PRO A 271 4.84 24.12 15.80
N ASP A 272 4.78 22.80 15.97
CA ASP A 272 5.29 22.06 17.12
C ASP A 272 6.48 21.19 16.67
N TYR A 273 7.61 21.34 17.35
CA TYR A 273 8.86 20.68 16.99
C TYR A 273 9.15 19.44 17.85
N ASN A 274 8.26 19.09 18.80
CA ASN A 274 8.50 18.00 19.75
C ASN A 274 8.67 16.64 19.05
N SER A 275 7.86 16.34 18.03
CA SER A 275 7.90 15.05 17.33
C SER A 275 8.99 14.93 16.26
N ILE A 276 9.79 15.97 16.01
CA ILE A 276 10.88 15.93 15.02
C ILE A 276 12.04 15.04 15.49
N GLY A 277 12.13 14.74 16.78
CA GLY A 277 13.17 13.88 17.34
C GLY A 277 13.23 12.47 16.73
N TYR A 278 12.16 12.04 16.06
CA TYR A 278 12.08 10.74 15.38
C TYR A 278 12.55 10.77 13.93
N GLU A 279 12.77 11.94 13.31
CA GLU A 279 13.27 12.01 11.93
C GLU A 279 14.68 11.39 11.85
N SER A 280 14.85 10.40 10.97
CA SER A 280 16.13 9.74 10.73
C SER A 280 16.48 9.75 9.26
N MET A 281 17.78 9.77 8.96
CA MET A 281 18.31 9.58 7.60
C MET A 281 18.83 8.15 7.40
N ASP A 282 18.75 7.30 8.42
CA ASP A 282 19.25 5.94 8.37
C ASP A 282 18.41 5.09 7.42
N SER A 283 19.05 4.53 6.41
CA SER A 283 18.45 3.66 5.41
C SER A 283 19.44 2.58 5.02
N VAL A 284 18.92 1.49 4.49
CA VAL A 284 19.73 0.39 3.96
C VAL A 284 19.57 0.28 2.45
N LYS A 285 20.48 -0.46 1.82
CA LYS A 285 20.36 -0.78 0.39
C LYS A 285 19.15 -1.66 0.13
N THR A 286 18.62 -1.60 -1.09
CA THR A 286 17.43 -2.35 -1.53
C THR A 286 17.57 -3.86 -1.31
N ASP A 287 18.72 -4.46 -1.64
CA ASP A 287 18.99 -5.89 -1.41
C ASP A 287 18.90 -6.27 0.08
N VAL A 288 19.51 -5.47 0.95
CA VAL A 288 19.46 -5.67 2.41
C VAL A 288 18.04 -5.49 2.94
N LYS A 289 17.35 -4.43 2.52
CA LYS A 289 15.94 -4.17 2.87
C LYS A 289 15.05 -5.36 2.48
N ASN A 290 15.21 -5.86 1.26
CA ASN A 290 14.42 -6.97 0.73
C ASN A 290 14.66 -8.28 1.53
N GLN A 291 15.90 -8.54 1.96
CA GLN A 291 16.18 -9.67 2.84
C GLN A 291 15.52 -9.51 4.22
N ILE A 292 15.60 -8.31 4.81
CA ILE A 292 15.00 -8.03 6.12
C ILE A 292 13.48 -8.20 6.06
N ILE A 293 12.80 -7.61 5.06
CA ILE A 293 11.33 -7.71 4.97
C ILE A 293 10.88 -9.16 4.74
N PHE A 294 11.59 -9.97 3.94
CA PHE A 294 11.21 -11.38 3.78
C PHE A 294 11.38 -12.19 5.06
N ASN A 295 12.38 -11.89 5.90
CA ASN A 295 12.51 -12.52 7.21
C ASN A 295 11.32 -12.18 8.11
N TYR A 296 10.92 -10.90 8.18
CA TYR A 296 9.74 -10.51 8.95
C TYR A 296 8.45 -11.14 8.41
N LEU A 297 8.26 -11.17 7.09
CA LEU A 297 7.11 -11.82 6.47
C LEU A 297 7.10 -13.33 6.76
N PHE A 298 8.26 -13.98 6.82
CA PHE A 298 8.38 -15.39 7.21
C PHE A 298 7.98 -15.60 8.68
N ASP A 299 8.46 -14.77 9.60
CA ASP A 299 8.11 -14.85 11.01
C ASP A 299 6.60 -14.62 11.23
N SER A 300 6.04 -13.59 10.57
CA SER A 300 4.60 -13.33 10.59
C SER A 300 3.79 -14.44 9.92
N PHE A 301 4.31 -15.13 8.90
CA PHE A 301 3.65 -16.30 8.29
C PHE A 301 3.53 -17.43 9.31
N ASP A 302 4.58 -17.68 10.09
CA ASP A 302 4.59 -18.69 11.13
C ASP A 302 3.59 -18.37 12.24
N GLU A 303 3.57 -17.12 12.72
CA GLU A 303 2.61 -16.68 13.72
C GLU A 303 1.17 -16.73 13.20
N ALA A 304 0.92 -16.19 12.01
CA ALA A 304 -0.41 -16.14 11.39
C ALA A 304 -0.98 -17.54 11.12
N SER A 305 -0.12 -18.54 10.94
CA SER A 305 -0.53 -19.93 10.73
C SER A 305 -1.12 -20.61 11.97
N ASP A 306 -0.92 -20.03 13.16
CA ASP A 306 -1.54 -20.53 14.39
C ASP A 306 -3.07 -20.45 14.29
N VAL A 307 -3.74 -21.54 14.69
CA VAL A 307 -5.20 -21.67 14.63
C VAL A 307 -5.93 -20.57 15.41
N ASN A 308 -5.30 -20.01 16.45
CA ASN A 308 -5.86 -18.92 17.25
C ASN A 308 -5.97 -17.61 16.46
N ASN A 309 -5.15 -17.43 15.42
CA ASN A 309 -5.17 -16.25 14.56
C ASN A 309 -6.16 -16.38 13.39
N ARG A 310 -6.73 -17.57 13.16
CA ARG A 310 -7.62 -17.87 12.03
C ARG A 310 -8.86 -16.97 11.98
N GLU A 311 -9.46 -16.68 13.14
CA GLU A 311 -10.66 -15.84 13.22
C GLU A 311 -10.36 -14.39 12.83
N ASN A 312 -9.25 -13.83 13.32
CA ASN A 312 -8.81 -12.49 12.96
C ASN A 312 -8.54 -12.36 11.45
N LEU A 313 -7.83 -13.34 10.89
CA LEU A 313 -7.53 -13.39 9.46
C LEU A 313 -8.78 -13.47 8.58
N GLU A 314 -9.77 -14.30 8.95
CA GLU A 314 -11.05 -14.33 8.22
C GLU A 314 -11.84 -13.03 8.37
N PHE A 315 -11.80 -12.39 9.54
CA PHE A 315 -12.40 -11.07 9.74
C PHE A 315 -11.79 -10.02 8.81
N LEU A 316 -10.46 -9.96 8.72
CA LEU A 316 -9.74 -9.06 7.81
C LEU A 316 -10.12 -9.33 6.35
N LYS A 317 -10.02 -10.60 5.92
CA LYS A 317 -10.37 -11.03 4.55
C LYS A 317 -11.79 -10.64 4.15
N GLU A 318 -12.78 -10.95 4.98
CA GLU A 318 -14.17 -10.65 4.68
C GLU A 318 -14.46 -9.14 4.78
N GLY A 319 -13.76 -8.42 5.67
CA GLY A 319 -13.81 -6.96 5.72
C GLY A 319 -13.38 -6.32 4.40
N ILE A 320 -12.30 -6.83 3.79
CA ILE A 320 -11.76 -6.31 2.53
C ILE A 320 -12.72 -6.63 1.37
N LYS A 321 -13.18 -7.89 1.23
CA LYS A 321 -14.13 -8.29 0.18
C LYS A 321 -15.40 -7.45 0.15
N ASN A 322 -15.94 -7.11 1.31
CA ASN A 322 -17.20 -6.36 1.40
C ASN A 322 -17.06 -4.87 1.04
N ARG A 323 -15.84 -4.39 0.76
CA ARG A 323 -15.56 -3.01 0.37
C ARG A 323 -15.01 -2.84 -1.06
N VAL A 324 -14.87 -3.95 -1.80
CA VAL A 324 -14.54 -3.98 -3.25
C VAL A 324 -15.80 -3.74 -4.10
#